data_AF-A0A3M0IC52-F1
#
_entry.id   AF-A0A3M0IC52-F1
#
_cell.length_a   1.000
_cell.length_b   1.000
_cell.length_c   1.000
_cell.angle_alpha   90.00
_cell.angle_beta   90.00
_cell.angle_gamma   90.00
#
_symmetry.space_group_name_H-M   'P 1'
#
loop_
_entity.id
_entity.type
_entity.pdbx_description
1 polymer ?
#
loop_
_entity_poly.entity_id
_entity_poly.type
_entity_poly.pdbx_seq_one_letter_code
_entity_poly.pdbx_strand_id
1 'polypeptide(L)'
;MSGETLLTAGYLGVLLLVATGLDLYGRQSTGAWESRVFTGYHRAAGQTPEPVSRDAWPHSEVHRFHRAVSLFVSVVAVVLASGEALRHHSPAELALLVAVALPHGALLALLGRRLRHAKVSPPE
;
A
#
# COMPACT_ATOMS: atom_id res chain seq x y z
N MET A 1 -11.12 25.66 13.52
CA MET A 1 -10.99 24.43 12.73
C MET A 1 -12.38 23.90 12.50
N SER A 2 -12.84 23.81 11.25
CA SER A 2 -14.13 23.21 10.93
C SER A 2 -14.16 21.72 11.31
N GLY A 3 -15.34 21.22 11.72
CA GLY A 3 -15.55 19.79 11.96
C GLY A 3 -15.36 18.95 10.69
N GLU A 4 -15.67 19.52 9.52
CA GLU A 4 -15.45 18.90 8.22
C GLU A 4 -13.96 18.68 7.93
N THR A 5 -13.11 19.65 8.26
CA THR A 5 -11.66 19.54 8.12
C THR A 5 -11.08 18.47 9.04
N LEU A 6 -11.57 18.38 10.28
CA LEU A 6 -11.15 17.35 11.23
C LEU A 6 -11.57 15.95 10.77
N LEU A 7 -12.80 15.80 10.29
CA LEU A 7 -13.30 14.56 9.71
C LEU A 7 -12.46 14.15 8.49
N THR A 8 -12.18 15.10 7.60
CA THR A 8 -11.35 14.87 6.41
C THR A 8 -9.94 14.46 6.79
N ALA A 9 -9.29 15.18 7.70
CA ALA A 9 -7.95 14.84 8.18
C ALA A 9 -7.91 13.45 8.83
N GLY A 10 -8.91 13.11 9.66
CA GLY A 10 -9.04 11.77 10.24
C GLY A 10 -9.22 10.69 9.18
N TYR A 11 -10.09 10.92 8.19
CA TYR A 11 -10.34 10.00 7.09
C TYR A 11 -9.08 9.78 6.24
N LEU A 12 -8.34 10.83 5.92
CA LEU A 12 -7.04 10.74 5.25
C LEU A 12 -6.03 9.94 6.07
N GLY A 13 -6.03 10.06 7.40
CA GLY A 13 -5.22 9.22 8.28
C GLY A 13 -5.57 7.73 8.18
N VAL A 14 -6.87 7.40 8.13
CA VAL A 14 -7.33 6.02 7.90
C VAL A 14 -6.91 5.51 6.52
N LEU A 15 -7.05 6.33 5.48
CA LEU A 15 -6.61 5.97 4.12
C LEU A 15 -5.10 5.71 4.06
N LEU A 16 -4.29 6.49 4.77
CA LEU A 16 -2.85 6.28 4.87
C LEU A 16 -2.52 4.93 5.52
N LEU A 17 -3.24 4.59 6.60
CA LEU A 17 -3.07 3.34 7.31
C LEU A 17 -3.46 2.15 6.42
N VAL A 18 -4.54 2.26 5.67
CA VAL A 18 -4.96 1.25 4.69
C VAL A 18 -3.92 1.10 3.58
N ALA A 19 -3.47 2.19 2.97
CA ALA A 19 -2.49 2.15 1.89
C ALA A 19 -1.15 1.55 2.34
N THR A 20 -0.68 1.93 3.52
CA THR A 20 0.54 1.39 4.12
C THR A 20 0.37 -0.07 4.52
N GLY A 21 -0.77 -0.43 5.11
CA GLY A 21 -1.12 -1.80 5.45
C GLY A 21 -1.12 -2.72 4.24
N LEU A 22 -1.72 -2.28 3.13
CA LEU A 22 -1.72 -3.02 1.87
C LEU A 22 -0.30 -3.19 1.28
N ASP A 23 0.54 -2.14 1.33
CA ASP A 23 1.93 -2.25 0.83
C ASP A 23 2.76 -3.21 1.69
N LEU A 24 2.58 -3.19 3.01
CA LEU A 24 3.24 -4.10 3.94
C LEU A 24 2.72 -5.53 3.80
N TYR A 25 1.40 -5.70 3.69
CA TYR A 25 0.77 -7.00 3.50
C TYR A 25 1.20 -7.64 2.19
N GLY A 26 1.28 -6.87 1.10
CA GLY A 26 1.78 -7.34 -0.18
C GLY A 26 3.26 -7.77 -0.18
N ARG A 27 4.04 -7.45 0.87
CA ARG A 27 5.43 -7.94 1.02
C ARG A 27 5.50 -9.30 1.73
N GLN A 28 4.42 -9.72 2.38
CA GLN A 28 4.34 -11.04 3.00
C GLN A 28 4.37 -12.10 1.91
N SER A 29 5.06 -13.19 2.21
CA SER A 29 5.11 -14.31 1.31
C SER A 29 3.80 -15.08 1.35
N THR A 30 3.28 -15.37 0.16
CA THR A 30 2.08 -16.19 -0.03
C THR A 30 2.38 -17.69 -0.07
N GLY A 31 3.63 -18.08 0.18
CA GLY A 31 4.04 -19.47 0.17
C GLY A 31 3.36 -20.24 1.30
N ALA A 32 2.56 -21.26 0.96
CA ALA A 32 1.89 -22.13 1.92
C ALA A 32 2.86 -22.75 2.95
N TRP A 33 4.13 -22.90 2.56
CA TRP A 33 5.21 -23.51 3.34
C TRP A 33 5.97 -22.53 4.27
N GLU A 34 5.80 -21.21 4.12
CA GLU A 34 6.32 -20.21 5.07
C GLU A 34 5.32 -19.90 6.20
N SER A 35 4.10 -20.43 6.11
CA SER A 35 3.11 -20.28 7.16
C SER A 35 3.49 -21.10 8.40
N ARG A 36 3.65 -20.41 9.53
CA ARG A 36 3.85 -21.03 10.86
C ARG A 36 2.72 -21.97 11.27
N VAL A 37 1.55 -21.85 10.66
CA VAL A 37 0.38 -22.69 10.93
C VAL A 37 0.61 -24.12 10.45
N PHE A 38 1.33 -24.32 9.34
CA PHE A 38 1.53 -25.64 8.73
C PHE A 38 2.84 -26.33 9.15
N THR A 39 3.65 -25.71 10.01
CA THR A 39 4.94 -26.25 10.44
C THR A 39 4.84 -27.67 11.05
N GLY A 40 3.77 -27.97 11.78
CA GLY A 40 3.54 -29.32 12.33
C GLY A 40 3.22 -30.36 11.25
N TYR A 41 2.45 -29.98 10.24
CA TYR A 41 2.10 -30.84 9.11
C TYR A 41 3.33 -31.16 8.26
N HIS A 42 4.22 -30.19 8.06
CA HIS A 42 5.47 -30.37 7.31
C HIS A 42 6.41 -31.38 7.98
N ARG A 43 6.53 -31.32 9.31
CA ARG A 43 7.33 -32.27 10.08
C ARG A 43 6.78 -33.69 9.99
N ALA A 44 5.46 -33.84 9.98
CA ALA A 44 4.79 -35.14 9.85
C ALA A 44 4.88 -35.71 8.42
N ALA A 45 4.83 -34.85 7.41
CA ALA A 45 4.89 -35.25 6.00
C ALA A 45 6.29 -35.69 5.54
N GLY A 46 7.36 -35.35 6.27
CA GLY A 46 8.73 -35.75 5.94
C GLY A 46 9.25 -35.20 4.59
N GLN A 47 8.54 -34.24 4.00
CA GLN A 47 8.89 -33.63 2.71
C GLN A 47 9.56 -32.28 2.97
N THR A 48 10.77 -32.10 2.44
CA THR A 48 11.42 -30.78 2.34
C THR A 48 11.04 -30.21 0.96
N PRO A 49 10.17 -29.19 0.88
CA PRO A 49 9.78 -28.63 -0.41
C PRO A 49 10.95 -27.87 -1.03
N GLU A 50 11.07 -27.95 -2.34
CA GLU A 50 11.85 -26.98 -3.12
C GLU A 50 11.25 -25.59 -2.91
N PRO A 51 12.04 -24.57 -2.53
CA PRO A 51 11.55 -23.21 -2.39
C PRO A 51 11.04 -22.70 -3.74
N VAL A 52 9.72 -22.56 -3.88
CA VAL A 52 9.13 -21.92 -5.06
C VAL A 52 9.66 -20.49 -5.12
N SER A 53 10.25 -20.11 -6.26
CA SER A 53 10.89 -18.80 -6.39
C SER A 53 9.87 -17.68 -6.15
N ARG A 54 10.31 -16.60 -5.50
CA ARG A 54 9.45 -15.42 -5.24
C ARG A 54 8.98 -14.74 -6.54
N ASP A 55 9.70 -14.99 -7.63
CA ASP A 55 9.42 -14.46 -8.96
C ASP A 55 8.41 -15.34 -9.73
N ALA A 56 8.14 -16.55 -9.24
CA ALA A 56 7.17 -17.45 -9.85
C ALA A 56 5.76 -16.87 -9.73
N TRP A 57 5.04 -16.88 -10.85
CA TRP A 57 3.61 -16.58 -10.85
C TRP A 57 2.87 -17.63 -10.01
N PRO A 58 1.88 -17.27 -9.17
CA PRO A 58 1.27 -15.94 -9.01
C PRO A 58 1.93 -15.03 -7.95
N HIS A 59 3.01 -15.47 -7.29
CA HIS A 59 3.57 -14.80 -6.10
C HIS A 59 4.21 -13.45 -6.44
N SER A 60 4.80 -13.34 -7.63
CA SER A 60 5.34 -12.08 -8.17
C SER A 60 4.27 -11.01 -8.44
N GLU A 61 3.06 -11.42 -8.84
CA GLU A 61 1.98 -10.49 -9.20
C GLU A 61 1.19 -10.00 -7.98
N VAL A 62 1.13 -10.77 -6.89
CA VAL A 62 0.40 -10.38 -5.67
C VAL A 62 0.96 -9.07 -5.08
N HIS A 63 2.29 -8.94 -5.00
CA HIS A 63 2.91 -7.70 -4.51
C HIS A 63 2.60 -6.51 -5.43
N ARG A 64 2.64 -6.71 -6.76
CA ARG A 64 2.33 -5.67 -7.76
C ARG A 64 0.88 -5.21 -7.65
N PHE A 65 -0.06 -6.13 -7.44
CA PHE A 65 -1.48 -5.82 -7.27
C PHE A 65 -1.72 -4.96 -6.03
N HIS A 66 -1.26 -5.39 -4.86
CA HIS A 66 -1.42 -4.62 -3.61
C HIS A 66 -0.84 -3.21 -3.74
N ARG A 67 0.33 -3.10 -4.39
CA ARG A 67 0.97 -1.83 -4.64
C ARG A 67 0.17 -0.92 -5.57
N ALA A 68 -0.50 -1.47 -6.59
CA ALA A 68 -1.40 -0.70 -7.45
C ALA A 68 -2.62 -0.19 -6.66
N VAL A 69 -3.19 -1.01 -5.78
CA VAL A 69 -4.30 -0.61 -4.89
C VAL A 69 -3.85 0.48 -3.91
N SER A 70 -2.70 0.33 -3.24
CA SER A 70 -2.14 1.37 -2.36
C SER A 70 -1.92 2.70 -3.09
N LEU A 71 -1.46 2.65 -4.35
CA LEU A 71 -1.26 3.82 -5.18
C LEU A 71 -2.60 4.49 -5.52
N PHE A 72 -3.61 3.71 -5.89
CA PHE A 72 -4.97 4.21 -6.15
C PHE A 72 -5.57 4.89 -4.91
N VAL A 73 -5.50 4.26 -3.73
CA VAL A 73 -5.96 4.86 -2.47
C VAL A 73 -5.23 6.17 -2.17
N SER A 74 -3.92 6.23 -2.44
CA SER A 74 -3.14 7.45 -2.25
C SER A 74 -3.56 8.58 -3.19
N VAL A 75 -3.92 8.27 -4.44
CA VAL A 75 -4.49 9.27 -5.37
C VAL A 75 -5.80 9.82 -4.84
N VAL A 76 -6.72 8.95 -4.41
CA VAL A 76 -8.02 9.36 -3.85
C VAL A 76 -7.83 10.28 -2.65
N ALA A 77 -6.91 9.93 -1.74
CA ALA A 77 -6.58 10.77 -0.59
C ALA A 77 -6.10 12.18 -1.00
N VAL A 78 -5.21 12.28 -1.99
CA VAL A 78 -4.72 13.58 -2.49
C VAL A 78 -5.84 14.40 -3.14
N VAL A 79 -6.74 13.76 -3.89
CA VAL A 79 -7.90 14.44 -4.50
C VAL A 79 -8.83 15.00 -3.43
N LEU A 80 -9.16 14.20 -2.40
CA LEU A 80 -10.00 14.64 -1.29
C LEU A 80 -9.35 15.80 -0.52
N ALA A 81 -8.05 15.69 -0.20
CA ALA A 81 -7.30 16.74 0.48
C ALA A 81 -7.26 18.05 -0.33
N SER A 82 -7.10 17.95 -1.65
CA SER A 82 -7.12 19.11 -2.56
C SER A 82 -8.48 19.78 -2.61
N GLY A 83 -9.57 18.99 -2.69
CA GLY A 83 -10.93 19.50 -2.67
C GLY A 83 -11.26 20.24 -1.39
N GLU A 84 -10.82 19.73 -0.24
CA GLU A 84 -11.02 20.37 1.06
C GLU A 84 -10.15 21.63 1.22
N ALA A 85 -8.89 21.59 0.75
CA ALA A 85 -7.99 22.73 0.79
C ALA A 85 -8.49 23.92 -0.05
N LEU A 86 -9.15 23.65 -1.19
CA LEU A 86 -9.74 24.69 -2.03
C LEU A 86 -10.97 25.36 -1.39
N ARG A 87 -11.63 24.71 -0.42
CA ARG A 87 -12.82 25.21 0.25
C ARG A 87 -12.52 26.10 1.46
N HIS A 88 -11.31 26.04 2.01
CA HIS A 88 -10.96 26.68 3.28
C HIS A 88 -9.86 27.74 3.12
N HIS A 89 -10.05 28.89 3.78
CA HIS A 89 -9.10 30.02 3.74
C HIS A 89 -8.25 30.16 5.01
N SER A 90 -8.41 29.25 5.98
CA SER A 90 -7.64 29.24 7.23
C SER A 90 -6.25 28.64 7.02
N PRO A 91 -5.15 29.34 7.36
CA PRO A 91 -3.80 28.82 7.19
C PRO A 91 -3.51 27.61 8.08
N ALA A 92 -4.15 27.50 9.24
CA ALA A 92 -4.01 26.36 10.14
C ALA A 92 -4.67 25.09 9.60
N GLU A 93 -5.83 25.23 8.93
CA GLU A 93 -6.54 24.12 8.29
C GLU A 93 -5.75 23.62 7.07
N LEU A 94 -5.23 24.54 6.26
CA LEU A 94 -4.32 24.21 5.17
C LEU A 94 -3.06 23.49 5.67
N ALA A 95 -2.45 23.96 6.75
CA ALA A 95 -1.27 23.31 7.32
C ALA A 95 -1.55 21.86 7.76
N LEU A 96 -2.69 21.59 8.41
CA LEU A 96 -3.09 20.24 8.79
C LEU A 96 -3.31 19.35 7.56
N LEU A 97 -4.06 19.84 6.56
CA LEU A 97 -4.35 19.08 5.35
C LEU A 97 -3.08 18.75 4.57
N VAL A 98 -2.16 19.71 4.45
CA VAL A 98 -0.84 19.50 3.82
C VAL A 98 -0.03 18.48 4.61
N ALA A 99 0.01 18.58 5.94
CA ALA A 99 0.75 17.64 6.79
C ALA A 99 0.27 16.19 6.60
N VAL A 100 -1.04 15.97 6.48
CA VAL A 100 -1.62 14.63 6.28
C VAL A 100 -1.56 14.16 4.81
N ALA A 101 -1.59 15.09 3.85
CA ALA A 101 -1.45 14.78 2.42
C ALA A 101 0.00 14.46 2.00
N LEU A 102 1.01 15.03 2.67
CA LEU A 102 2.42 14.84 2.35
C LEU A 102 2.85 13.36 2.29
N PRO A 103 2.52 12.51 3.27
CA PRO A 103 2.80 11.07 3.21
C PRO A 103 2.21 10.38 1.98
N HIS A 104 0.98 10.75 1.57
CA HIS A 104 0.33 10.20 0.39
C HIS A 104 1.04 10.63 -0.89
N GLY A 105 1.47 11.90 -0.97
CA GLY A 105 2.29 12.40 -2.07
C GLY A 105 3.65 11.69 -2.15
N ALA A 106 4.30 11.43 -1.02
CA ALA A 106 5.53 10.67 -0.95
C ALA A 106 5.34 9.22 -1.42
N LEU A 107 4.27 8.54 -0.98
CA LEU A 107 3.91 7.21 -1.46
C LEU A 107 3.69 7.19 -2.97
N LEU A 108 2.94 8.15 -3.52
CA LEU A 108 2.73 8.28 -4.96
C LEU A 108 4.05 8.44 -5.74
N ALA A 109 4.92 9.33 -5.27
CA ALA A 109 6.20 9.59 -5.91
C ALA A 109 7.11 8.35 -5.87
N LEU A 110 7.26 7.73 -4.70
CA LEU A 110 8.12 6.57 -4.50
C LEU A 110 7.60 5.36 -5.28
N LEU A 111 6.33 5.00 -5.09
CA LEU A 111 5.74 3.84 -5.72
C LEU A 111 5.61 4.04 -7.23
N GLY A 112 5.22 5.23 -7.68
CA GLY A 112 5.21 5.59 -9.10
C GLY A 112 6.60 5.49 -9.73
N ARG A 113 7.65 5.97 -9.06
CA ARG A 113 9.02 5.87 -9.56
C ARG A 113 9.47 4.42 -9.71
N ARG A 114 9.26 3.55 -8.70
CA ARG A 114 9.67 2.14 -8.85
C ARG A 114 8.77 1.33 -9.80
N LEU A 115 7.55 1.76 -10.10
CA LEU A 115 6.75 1.13 -11.17
C LEU A 115 7.33 1.47 -12.55
N ARG A 116 7.73 2.73 -12.78
CA ARG A 116 8.37 3.14 -14.04
C ARG A 116 9.69 2.42 -14.30
N HIS A 117 10.41 2.05 -13.23
CA HIS A 117 11.67 1.30 -13.34
C HIS A 117 11.50 -0.23 -13.31
N ALA A 118 10.30 -0.76 -13.07
CA ALA A 118 10.08 -2.19 -13.11
C ALA A 118 10.08 -2.65 -14.57
N LYS A 119 11.02 -3.54 -14.93
CA LYS A 119 10.98 -4.23 -16.22
C LYS A 119 9.87 -5.27 -16.19
N VAL A 120 8.98 -5.24 -17.18
CA VAL A 120 8.03 -6.34 -17.43
C VAL A 120 8.78 -7.38 -18.23
N SER A 121 9.15 -8.49 -17.60
CA SER A 121 9.61 -9.68 -18.34
C SER A 121 8.37 -10.41 -18.88
N PRO A 122 8.27 -10.69 -20.19
CA PRO A 122 7.21 -11.52 -20.72
C PRO A 122 7.24 -12.90 -20.04
N PRO A 123 6.09 -13.56 -19.83
CA PRO A 123 6.09 -14.98 -19.51
C PRO A 123 6.71 -15.76 -20.67
N GLU A 124 7.65 -16.66 -20.37
CA GLU A 124 8.21 -17.62 -21.34
C GLU A 124 7.25 -18.78 -21.60
#